data_AF-A0A838RYR8-F1
#
_entry.id   AF-A0A838RYR8-F1
#
_cell.length_a   1.000
_cell.length_b   1.000
_cell.length_c   1.000
_cell.angle_alpha   90.00
_cell.angle_beta   90.00
_cell.angle_gamma   90.00
#
_symmetry.space_group_name_H-M   'P 1'
#
loop_
_entity.id
_entity.type
_entity.pdbx_description
1 polymer ?
#
loop_
_entity_poly.entity_id
_entity_poly.type
_entity_poly.pdbx_seq_one_letter_code
_entity_poly.pdbx_strand_id
1 'polypeptide(L)'
;MRKLAVVLLSAFVFTAQISAFVVTAQHDRNVIGQKRLTTLSKGENRLEQRPTVPISSQPMRQLAFQELASVIAEAQNLHNKTDAFKVLSKSANLLWLQSPTKSRSMFQQLWELTNEQIGENDEREEARTDILRYLAPRDSKLAAKLLEEASADTNPREAPFSQQVKGSDPTSRRLVHLASKLVQQDSIQAARVVERALAVSVTPAALPTLTKLRQRSPVLADSVVSRTLDRLKTRPTVLSLPGLYLLVDYVFPASNVDADAATVNAPSQTLRAQYFSTSYNILKKSLKESEALLSKEQGYSKNDLRFRSIYQNQLAGVLVALAPKFAPELIPELRTVATEHFAALPDNAAVMSRFTRLRLSDNEESSGDRFTDTAVALAKGDIYEAERLLGGVEDEKFRKAVAQTIAKVAFELHLAKSELDDALSQARKLEDHEAKAIAFAKLARVARAKRDTDFSKLVVAEALSFFSGSESSGLQARALLMLAPEALDLSVPDSLDLLRRAVTVINDLPEVSTTEGSGSFDSYNLDDPLSLKDAPELQRAFLT
;
A
#
# COMPACT_ATOMS: atom_id res chain seq x y z
N MET A 1 21.46 20.87 -6.31
CA MET A 1 21.36 20.24 -4.97
C MET A 1 19.93 20.19 -4.40
N ARG A 2 19.12 21.26 -4.42
CA ARG A 2 17.72 21.23 -3.89
C ARG A 2 16.77 20.17 -4.48
N LYS A 3 16.92 19.78 -5.76
CA LYS A 3 16.11 18.71 -6.37
C LYS A 3 16.47 17.30 -5.86
N LEU A 4 17.71 17.09 -5.42
CA LEU A 4 18.16 15.79 -4.90
C LEU A 4 17.60 15.54 -3.49
N ALA A 5 17.50 16.59 -2.68
CA ALA A 5 16.92 16.53 -1.32
C ALA A 5 15.43 16.20 -1.33
N VAL A 6 14.66 16.69 -2.31
CA VAL A 6 13.23 16.33 -2.48
C VAL A 6 13.07 14.88 -2.95
N VAL A 7 13.93 14.41 -3.86
CA VAL A 7 13.94 13.01 -4.31
C VAL A 7 14.33 12.06 -3.17
N LEU A 8 15.31 12.45 -2.35
CA LEU A 8 15.69 11.71 -1.15
C LEU A 8 14.55 11.70 -0.12
N LEU A 9 13.89 12.83 0.17
CA LEU A 9 12.74 12.88 1.10
C LEU A 9 11.59 11.98 0.63
N SER A 10 11.33 11.90 -0.69
CA SER A 10 10.40 10.91 -1.25
C SER A 10 10.92 9.47 -1.17
N ALA A 11 12.23 9.25 -1.29
CA ALA A 11 12.86 7.93 -1.11
C ALA A 11 12.91 7.48 0.37
N PHE A 12 12.94 8.42 1.32
CA PHE A 12 12.83 8.19 2.76
C PHE A 12 11.45 7.63 3.17
N VAL A 13 10.41 7.90 2.37
CA VAL A 13 9.05 7.37 2.55
C VAL A 13 8.78 6.17 1.63
N PHE A 14 9.49 6.03 0.51
CA PHE A 14 9.20 5.02 -0.51
C PHE A 14 10.47 4.45 -1.16
N THR A 15 11.01 3.36 -0.59
CA THR A 15 12.18 2.67 -1.17
C THR A 15 11.84 1.82 -2.40
N ALA A 16 10.57 1.44 -2.62
CA ALA A 16 10.19 0.52 -3.71
C ALA A 16 9.45 1.18 -4.91
N GLN A 17 8.84 2.36 -4.77
CA GLN A 17 7.94 2.91 -5.80
C GLN A 17 8.63 3.81 -6.85
N ILE A 18 9.76 4.43 -6.52
CA ILE A 18 10.35 5.49 -7.35
C ILE A 18 11.12 4.93 -8.57
N SER A 19 11.68 3.72 -8.47
CA SER A 19 12.52 3.10 -9.50
C SER A 19 11.79 2.88 -10.84
N ALA A 20 10.50 2.58 -10.83
CA ALA A 20 9.70 2.29 -12.03
C ALA A 20 9.10 3.54 -12.67
N PHE A 21 8.94 4.64 -11.92
CA PHE A 21 8.25 5.85 -12.37
C PHE A 21 9.18 6.80 -13.14
N VAL A 22 10.42 6.96 -12.67
CA VAL A 22 11.35 8.01 -13.16
C VAL A 22 11.93 7.73 -14.55
N VAL A 23 12.02 6.47 -15.00
CA VAL A 23 12.56 6.12 -16.32
C VAL A 23 11.54 6.37 -17.46
N THR A 24 10.26 6.57 -17.15
CA THR A 24 9.20 6.72 -18.17
C THR A 24 8.45 8.05 -18.17
N ALA A 25 8.58 8.87 -17.12
CA ALA A 25 7.85 10.14 -16.99
C ALA A 25 8.48 11.33 -17.74
N GLN A 26 9.55 11.14 -18.51
CA GLN A 26 10.23 12.22 -19.25
C GLN A 26 9.62 12.55 -20.63
N HIS A 27 8.41 12.06 -20.97
CA HIS A 27 7.92 12.14 -22.35
C HIS A 27 6.55 12.75 -22.63
N ASP A 28 5.78 13.23 -21.64
CA ASP A 28 4.51 13.92 -21.93
C ASP A 28 4.39 15.25 -21.20
N ARG A 29 4.80 16.32 -21.88
CA ARG A 29 4.38 17.70 -21.60
C ARG A 29 4.31 18.48 -22.91
N ASN A 30 3.11 18.68 -23.43
CA ASN A 30 2.70 19.90 -24.14
C ASN A 30 1.19 19.85 -24.46
N VAL A 31 0.45 20.86 -23.97
CA VAL A 31 -0.39 21.81 -24.73
C VAL A 31 -1.51 22.34 -23.82
N ILE A 32 -1.49 23.68 -23.67
CA ILE A 32 -2.47 24.54 -23.00
C ILE A 32 -3.59 24.92 -23.98
N GLY A 33 -4.82 25.12 -23.49
CA GLY A 33 -5.86 25.82 -24.24
C GLY A 33 -7.16 26.06 -23.47
N GLN A 34 -7.23 27.18 -22.74
CA GLN A 34 -8.45 27.71 -22.11
C GLN A 34 -9.60 27.95 -23.09
N LYS A 35 -10.85 27.78 -22.63
CA LYS A 35 -11.96 28.69 -22.94
C LYS A 35 -13.06 28.66 -21.86
N ARG A 36 -13.35 29.84 -21.32
CA ARG A 36 -14.48 30.15 -20.43
C ARG A 36 -15.82 29.93 -21.13
N LEU A 37 -16.84 29.52 -20.38
CA LEU A 37 -18.21 29.97 -20.55
C LEU A 37 -19.00 29.87 -19.24
N THR A 38 -19.52 31.02 -18.82
CA THR A 38 -20.49 31.26 -17.76
C THR A 38 -21.90 30.86 -18.21
N THR A 39 -22.70 30.25 -17.34
CA THR A 39 -24.16 30.47 -17.28
C THR A 39 -24.74 30.08 -15.92
N LEU A 40 -25.52 31.00 -15.35
CA LEU A 40 -26.40 30.90 -14.19
C LEU A 40 -27.71 30.16 -14.53
N SER A 41 -28.26 29.38 -13.59
CA SER A 41 -29.70 29.26 -13.27
C SER A 41 -29.86 28.32 -12.05
N LYS A 42 -30.23 28.77 -10.83
CA LYS A 42 -31.58 29.03 -10.28
C LYS A 42 -32.61 27.89 -10.45
N GLY A 43 -33.13 27.41 -9.31
CA GLY A 43 -34.31 26.53 -9.13
C GLY A 43 -34.19 25.73 -7.81
N GLU A 44 -34.46 26.33 -6.65
CA GLU A 44 -35.74 26.29 -5.91
C GLU A 44 -36.22 24.90 -5.42
N ASN A 45 -36.01 24.69 -4.11
CA ASN A 45 -36.88 24.08 -3.09
C ASN A 45 -38.04 23.15 -3.51
N ARG A 46 -38.04 21.94 -2.94
CA ARG A 46 -39.25 21.39 -2.29
C ARG A 46 -38.93 20.33 -1.24
N LEU A 47 -39.25 20.68 0.02
CA LEU A 47 -39.43 19.77 1.15
C LEU A 47 -40.70 18.95 0.92
N GLU A 48 -40.58 17.63 0.84
CA GLU A 48 -41.74 16.73 0.99
C GLU A 48 -41.55 15.81 2.20
N GLN A 49 -42.55 15.89 3.07
CA GLN A 49 -42.67 15.25 4.36
C GLN A 49 -42.95 13.75 4.20
N ARG A 50 -42.17 12.89 4.84
CA ARG A 50 -42.47 11.45 4.97
C ARG A 50 -43.58 11.23 6.02
N PRO A 51 -44.67 10.51 5.71
CA PRO A 51 -45.64 10.08 6.71
C PRO A 51 -45.08 8.93 7.55
N THR A 52 -45.22 9.03 8.86
CA THR A 52 -44.98 7.99 9.86
C THR A 52 -46.03 6.89 9.73
N VAL A 53 -45.62 5.68 9.36
CA VAL A 53 -46.46 4.46 9.37
C VAL A 53 -46.28 3.72 10.71
N PRO A 54 -47.34 3.14 11.29
CA PRO A 54 -47.28 2.51 12.62
C PRO A 54 -46.50 1.20 12.59
N ILE A 55 -45.75 0.95 13.66
CA ILE A 55 -44.91 -0.23 13.89
C ILE A 55 -45.81 -1.47 13.99
N SER A 56 -45.94 -2.24 12.90
CA SER A 56 -46.49 -3.59 12.94
C SER A 56 -45.39 -4.57 13.37
N SER A 57 -45.71 -5.46 14.29
CA SER A 57 -44.84 -6.49 14.85
C SER A 57 -44.52 -7.59 13.84
N GLN A 58 -43.82 -7.23 12.76
CA GLN A 58 -43.14 -8.21 11.94
C GLN A 58 -41.94 -8.77 12.72
N PRO A 59 -41.66 -10.09 12.62
CA PRO A 59 -40.44 -10.64 13.18
C PRO A 59 -39.25 -9.85 12.63
N MET A 60 -38.35 -9.36 13.49
CA MET A 60 -37.22 -8.46 13.12
C MET A 60 -36.47 -8.89 11.85
N ARG A 61 -36.43 -10.19 11.57
CA ARG A 61 -35.86 -10.78 10.36
C ARG A 61 -36.56 -10.32 9.07
N GLN A 62 -37.90 -10.27 9.03
CA GLN A 62 -38.67 -9.80 7.88
C GLN A 62 -38.47 -8.31 7.64
N LEU A 63 -38.43 -7.49 8.70
CA LEU A 63 -38.10 -6.07 8.60
C LEU A 63 -36.71 -5.86 8.01
N ALA A 64 -35.70 -6.56 8.52
CA ALA A 64 -34.33 -6.46 7.99
C ALA A 64 -34.24 -6.84 6.48
N PHE A 65 -35.06 -7.77 6.00
CA PHE A 65 -35.11 -8.12 4.58
C PHE A 65 -35.92 -7.13 3.73
N GLN A 66 -36.99 -6.55 4.28
CA GLN A 66 -37.71 -5.46 3.62
C GLN A 66 -36.82 -4.23 3.47
N GLU A 67 -36.07 -3.89 4.53
CA GLU A 67 -35.06 -2.82 4.50
C GLU A 67 -33.95 -3.13 3.50
N LEU A 68 -33.41 -4.36 3.49
CA LEU A 68 -32.40 -4.74 2.51
C LEU A 68 -32.92 -4.67 1.07
N ALA A 69 -34.17 -5.05 0.84
CA ALA A 69 -34.82 -4.92 -0.46
C ALA A 69 -35.00 -3.45 -0.86
N SER A 70 -35.35 -2.57 0.09
CA SER A 70 -35.40 -1.12 -0.13
C SER A 70 -34.02 -0.57 -0.49
N VAL A 71 -32.98 -0.93 0.26
CA VAL A 71 -31.58 -0.53 -0.01
C VAL A 71 -31.14 -1.00 -1.40
N ILE A 72 -31.51 -2.21 -1.82
CA ILE A 72 -31.22 -2.70 -3.18
C ILE A 72 -31.92 -1.83 -4.24
N ALA A 73 -33.20 -1.51 -4.04
CA ALA A 73 -33.96 -0.68 -4.98
C ALA A 73 -33.44 0.77 -5.04
N GLU A 74 -33.07 1.35 -3.91
CA GLU A 74 -32.47 2.69 -3.83
C GLU A 74 -31.08 2.71 -4.48
N ALA A 75 -30.27 1.68 -4.24
CA ALA A 75 -28.92 1.58 -4.83
C ALA A 75 -28.95 1.53 -6.37
N GLN A 76 -29.98 0.92 -6.97
CA GLN A 76 -30.15 0.90 -8.43
C GLN A 76 -30.39 2.29 -9.04
N ASN A 77 -30.82 3.27 -8.24
CA ASN A 77 -31.12 4.63 -8.68
C ASN A 77 -29.98 5.63 -8.39
N LEU A 78 -28.86 5.18 -7.83
CA LEU A 78 -27.73 6.07 -7.54
C LEU A 78 -27.10 6.58 -8.84
N HIS A 79 -26.82 7.90 -8.88
CA HIS A 79 -26.12 8.52 -10.02
C HIS A 79 -24.69 8.02 -10.19
N ASN A 80 -23.98 7.77 -9.08
CA ASN A 80 -22.66 7.16 -9.12
C ASN A 80 -22.81 5.63 -9.25
N LYS A 81 -22.51 5.12 -10.45
CA LYS A 81 -22.63 3.70 -10.78
C LYS A 81 -21.69 2.83 -9.95
N THR A 82 -20.45 3.27 -9.71
CA THR A 82 -19.46 2.52 -8.92
C THR A 82 -19.94 2.32 -7.48
N ASP A 83 -20.54 3.35 -6.89
CA ASP A 83 -21.16 3.26 -5.56
C ASP A 83 -22.40 2.36 -5.55
N ALA A 84 -23.21 2.38 -6.62
CA ALA A 84 -24.32 1.44 -6.80
C ALA A 84 -23.82 -0.01 -6.76
N PHE A 85 -22.78 -0.35 -7.53
CA PHE A 85 -22.20 -1.69 -7.55
C PHE A 85 -21.66 -2.12 -6.20
N LYS A 86 -21.04 -1.21 -5.43
CA LYS A 86 -20.55 -1.48 -4.09
C LYS A 86 -21.68 -1.85 -3.12
N VAL A 87 -22.76 -1.04 -3.09
CA VAL A 87 -23.92 -1.29 -2.24
C VAL A 87 -24.62 -2.59 -2.66
N LEU A 88 -24.86 -2.79 -3.95
CA LEU A 88 -25.52 -3.99 -4.47
C LEU A 88 -24.72 -5.26 -4.18
N SER A 89 -23.39 -5.22 -4.30
CA SER A 89 -22.52 -6.35 -3.98
C SER A 89 -22.52 -6.68 -2.48
N LYS A 90 -22.53 -5.65 -1.62
CA LYS A 90 -22.67 -5.82 -0.17
C LYS A 90 -24.03 -6.42 0.20
N SER A 91 -25.10 -5.94 -0.44
CA SER A 91 -26.46 -6.47 -0.25
C SER A 91 -26.60 -7.91 -0.71
N ALA A 92 -26.01 -8.27 -1.85
CA ALA A 92 -25.94 -9.66 -2.31
C ALA A 92 -25.23 -10.55 -1.28
N ASN A 93 -24.08 -10.12 -0.75
CA ASN A 93 -23.37 -10.86 0.30
C ASN A 93 -24.21 -11.06 1.57
N LEU A 94 -24.99 -10.06 1.99
CA LEU A 94 -25.89 -10.18 3.15
C LEU A 94 -27.02 -11.20 2.88
N LEU A 95 -27.57 -11.23 1.66
CA LEU A 95 -28.58 -12.22 1.26
C LEU A 95 -28.04 -13.65 1.22
N TRP A 96 -26.73 -13.83 1.07
CA TRP A 96 -26.11 -15.14 0.91
C TRP A 96 -26.44 -16.10 2.06
N LEU A 97 -26.54 -15.60 3.30
CA LEU A 97 -26.79 -16.44 4.48
C LEU A 97 -28.18 -17.10 4.48
N GLN A 98 -29.15 -16.54 3.76
CA GLN A 98 -30.52 -17.04 3.72
C GLN A 98 -30.89 -17.62 2.36
N SER A 99 -30.48 -16.98 1.27
CA SER A 99 -30.78 -17.42 -0.09
C SER A 99 -29.51 -17.40 -0.96
N PRO A 100 -28.64 -18.42 -0.82
CA PRO A 100 -27.41 -18.53 -1.61
C PRO A 100 -27.67 -18.50 -3.12
N THR A 101 -28.74 -19.15 -3.60
CA THR A 101 -29.09 -19.19 -5.03
C THR A 101 -29.44 -17.80 -5.56
N LYS A 102 -30.25 -17.03 -4.83
CA LYS A 102 -30.62 -15.66 -5.23
C LYS A 102 -29.41 -14.74 -5.19
N SER A 103 -28.59 -14.84 -4.15
CA SER A 103 -27.35 -14.06 -4.03
C SER A 103 -26.36 -14.38 -5.17
N ARG A 104 -26.19 -15.66 -5.51
CA ARG A 104 -25.37 -16.09 -6.65
C ARG A 104 -25.86 -15.49 -7.97
N SER A 105 -27.18 -15.54 -8.22
CA SER A 105 -27.78 -14.92 -9.41
C SER A 105 -27.59 -13.40 -9.43
N MET A 106 -27.71 -12.72 -8.29
CA MET A 106 -27.44 -11.29 -8.20
C MET A 106 -25.98 -10.95 -8.51
N PHE A 107 -25.02 -11.72 -8.01
CA PHE A 107 -23.60 -11.49 -8.34
C PHE A 107 -23.31 -11.68 -9.82
N GLN A 108 -23.93 -12.68 -10.47
CA GLN A 108 -23.80 -12.88 -11.91
C GLN A 108 -24.43 -11.72 -12.71
N GLN A 109 -25.63 -11.28 -12.33
CA GLN A 109 -26.28 -10.12 -12.94
C GLN A 109 -25.45 -8.85 -12.77
N LEU A 110 -24.92 -8.59 -11.57
CA LEU A 110 -24.04 -7.45 -11.34
C LEU A 110 -22.79 -7.54 -12.23
N TRP A 111 -22.22 -8.72 -12.39
CA TRP A 111 -21.07 -8.92 -13.26
C TRP A 111 -21.39 -8.59 -14.73
N GLU A 112 -22.50 -9.10 -15.25
CA GLU A 112 -22.99 -8.80 -16.60
C GLU A 112 -23.21 -7.29 -16.78
N LEU A 113 -23.87 -6.65 -15.81
CA LEU A 113 -24.15 -5.21 -15.83
C LEU A 113 -22.88 -4.35 -15.82
N THR A 114 -21.77 -4.80 -15.21
CA THR A 114 -20.50 -4.04 -15.30
C THR A 114 -19.99 -3.93 -16.73
N ASN A 115 -20.23 -4.94 -17.56
CA ASN A 115 -19.80 -4.95 -18.96
C ASN A 115 -20.67 -4.05 -19.84
N GLU A 116 -21.96 -3.95 -19.50
CA GLU A 116 -22.95 -3.22 -20.30
C GLU A 116 -23.08 -1.74 -19.92
N GLN A 117 -22.98 -1.41 -18.62
CA GLN A 117 -23.37 -0.10 -18.11
C GLN A 117 -22.22 0.84 -17.77
N ILE A 118 -20.98 0.34 -17.69
CA ILE A 118 -19.80 1.17 -17.39
C ILE A 118 -18.92 1.23 -18.63
N GLY A 119 -18.88 2.42 -19.25
CA GLY A 119 -18.09 2.67 -20.47
C GLY A 119 -16.61 2.89 -20.18
N GLU A 120 -16.27 3.44 -19.02
CA GLU A 120 -14.89 3.69 -18.61
C GLU A 120 -14.23 2.44 -18.03
N ASN A 121 -13.03 2.14 -18.50
CA ASN A 121 -12.35 0.90 -18.12
C ASN A 121 -12.02 0.87 -16.61
N ASP A 122 -11.56 1.98 -16.03
CA ASP A 122 -11.14 2.00 -14.63
C ASP A 122 -12.33 1.85 -13.65
N GLU A 123 -13.46 2.51 -13.91
CA GLU A 123 -14.70 2.34 -13.13
C GLU A 123 -15.24 0.90 -13.21
N ARG A 124 -15.14 0.29 -14.40
CA ARG A 124 -15.58 -1.09 -14.62
C ARG A 124 -14.72 -2.06 -13.80
N GLU A 125 -13.42 -1.84 -13.79
CA GLU A 125 -12.46 -2.63 -13.04
C GLU A 125 -12.65 -2.49 -11.52
N GLU A 126 -13.01 -1.30 -11.05
CA GLU A 126 -13.37 -1.09 -9.65
C GLU A 126 -14.65 -1.84 -9.25
N ALA A 127 -15.71 -1.73 -10.05
CA ALA A 127 -16.98 -2.42 -9.80
C ALA A 127 -16.80 -3.95 -9.79
N ARG A 128 -16.06 -4.51 -10.76
CA ARG A 128 -15.69 -5.93 -10.81
C ARG A 128 -14.90 -6.35 -9.56
N THR A 129 -13.96 -5.51 -9.11
CA THR A 129 -13.19 -5.78 -7.89
C THR A 129 -14.09 -5.84 -6.66
N ASP A 130 -15.06 -4.94 -6.54
CA ASP A 130 -16.00 -4.92 -5.41
C ASP A 130 -16.95 -6.13 -5.41
N ILE A 131 -17.42 -6.55 -6.59
CA ILE A 131 -18.19 -7.80 -6.76
C ILE A 131 -17.36 -8.99 -6.25
N LEU A 132 -16.14 -9.15 -6.76
CA LEU A 132 -15.27 -10.27 -6.39
C LEU A 132 -14.87 -10.26 -4.92
N ARG A 133 -14.64 -9.08 -4.32
CA ARG A 133 -14.34 -8.94 -2.89
C ARG A 133 -15.41 -9.61 -2.03
N TYR A 134 -16.68 -9.36 -2.35
CA TYR A 134 -17.80 -9.89 -1.58
C TYR A 134 -18.18 -11.32 -1.96
N LEU A 135 -17.96 -11.72 -3.21
CA LEU A 135 -18.27 -13.06 -3.70
C LEU A 135 -17.21 -14.11 -3.28
N ALA A 136 -15.92 -13.79 -3.36
CA ALA A 136 -14.84 -14.77 -3.18
C ALA A 136 -14.87 -15.54 -1.84
N PRO A 137 -15.18 -14.90 -0.69
CA PRO A 137 -15.33 -15.61 0.58
C PRO A 137 -16.55 -16.55 0.64
N ARG A 138 -17.54 -16.36 -0.25
CA ARG A 138 -18.82 -17.09 -0.25
C ARG A 138 -18.85 -18.21 -1.29
N ASP A 139 -18.32 -17.94 -2.48
CA ASP A 139 -18.26 -18.87 -3.60
C ASP A 139 -16.98 -18.66 -4.41
N SER A 140 -15.89 -19.22 -3.89
CA SER A 140 -14.58 -19.13 -4.53
C SER A 140 -14.53 -19.75 -5.93
N LYS A 141 -15.39 -20.72 -6.24
CA LYS A 141 -15.45 -21.34 -7.58
C LYS A 141 -16.05 -20.38 -8.60
N LEU A 142 -17.18 -19.74 -8.26
CA LEU A 142 -17.77 -18.75 -9.13
C LEU A 142 -16.86 -17.52 -9.27
N ALA A 143 -16.29 -17.03 -8.16
CA ALA A 143 -15.35 -15.91 -8.21
C ALA A 143 -14.13 -16.20 -9.12
N ALA A 144 -13.58 -17.43 -9.05
CA ALA A 144 -12.50 -17.85 -9.93
C ALA A 144 -12.94 -17.88 -11.41
N LYS A 145 -14.15 -18.37 -11.70
CA LYS A 145 -14.71 -18.38 -13.06
C LYS A 145 -14.87 -16.96 -13.62
N LEU A 146 -15.50 -16.06 -12.86
CA LEU A 146 -15.69 -14.66 -13.29
C LEU A 146 -14.34 -13.96 -13.50
N LEU A 147 -13.37 -14.22 -12.62
CA LEU A 147 -12.02 -13.68 -12.76
C LEU A 147 -11.33 -14.20 -14.04
N GLU A 148 -11.49 -15.48 -14.39
CA GLU A 148 -11.00 -16.07 -15.63
C GLU A 148 -11.68 -15.46 -16.85
N GLU A 149 -13.01 -15.27 -16.82
CA GLU A 149 -13.78 -14.62 -17.88
C GLU A 149 -13.23 -13.21 -18.18
N ALA A 150 -13.00 -12.39 -17.16
CA ALA A 150 -12.46 -11.05 -17.37
C ALA A 150 -10.93 -11.03 -17.64
N SER A 151 -10.26 -12.18 -17.57
CA SER A 151 -8.84 -12.32 -17.97
C SER A 151 -8.72 -12.79 -19.43
N ALA A 152 -9.78 -13.34 -20.02
CA ALA A 152 -9.78 -13.82 -21.40
C ALA A 152 -9.53 -12.70 -22.42
N ASP A 153 -9.86 -11.46 -22.07
CA ASP A 153 -9.68 -10.28 -22.92
C ASP A 153 -8.22 -9.83 -23.04
N THR A 154 -7.31 -10.27 -22.17
CA THR A 154 -5.90 -9.82 -22.20
C THR A 154 -4.98 -10.86 -21.55
N ASN A 155 -4.12 -11.51 -22.35
CA ASN A 155 -3.08 -12.38 -21.80
C ASN A 155 -1.93 -11.53 -21.21
N PRO A 156 -1.76 -11.47 -19.88
CA PRO A 156 -0.77 -10.59 -19.26
C PRO A 156 0.68 -10.99 -19.61
N ARG A 157 0.91 -12.22 -20.10
CA ARG A 157 2.23 -12.67 -20.55
C ARG A 157 2.60 -12.17 -21.95
N GLU A 158 1.63 -11.74 -22.73
CA GLU A 158 1.82 -11.19 -24.08
C GLU A 158 1.82 -9.66 -24.09
N ALA A 159 1.49 -9.02 -22.95
CA ALA A 159 1.57 -7.57 -22.81
C ALA A 159 3.00 -7.06 -23.10
N PRO A 160 3.18 -5.82 -23.60
CA PRO A 160 4.50 -5.23 -23.76
C PRO A 160 5.35 -5.32 -22.49
N PHE A 161 6.65 -5.54 -22.63
CA PHE A 161 7.58 -5.68 -21.50
C PHE A 161 7.43 -4.58 -20.44
N SER A 162 7.30 -3.33 -20.89
CA SER A 162 7.12 -2.18 -20.00
C SER A 162 5.84 -2.26 -19.16
N GLN A 163 4.76 -2.84 -19.70
CA GLN A 163 3.52 -3.05 -18.96
C GLN A 163 3.65 -4.19 -17.94
N GLN A 164 4.31 -5.29 -18.33
CA GLN A 164 4.55 -6.42 -17.43
C GLN A 164 5.39 -6.01 -16.22
N VAL A 165 6.50 -5.30 -16.42
CA VAL A 165 7.37 -4.89 -15.31
C VAL A 165 6.70 -3.86 -14.41
N LYS A 166 5.94 -2.93 -14.98
CA LYS A 166 5.20 -1.94 -14.19
C LYS A 166 3.97 -2.52 -13.50
N GLY A 167 3.47 -3.67 -13.95
CA GLY A 167 2.16 -4.17 -13.56
C GLY A 167 1.04 -3.23 -13.99
N SER A 168 1.20 -2.59 -15.16
CA SER A 168 0.19 -1.67 -15.69
C SER A 168 -0.84 -2.37 -16.58
N ASP A 169 -0.69 -3.68 -16.82
CA ASP A 169 -1.73 -4.44 -17.52
C ASP A 169 -2.99 -4.56 -16.65
N PRO A 170 -4.20 -4.50 -17.25
CA PRO A 170 -5.46 -4.49 -16.49
C PRO A 170 -5.62 -5.70 -15.56
N THR A 171 -5.22 -6.89 -16.02
CA THR A 171 -5.36 -8.14 -15.26
C THR A 171 -4.50 -8.13 -14.00
N SER A 172 -3.23 -7.77 -14.09
CA SER A 172 -2.34 -7.67 -12.91
C SER A 172 -2.81 -6.59 -11.95
N ARG A 173 -3.26 -5.43 -12.45
CA ARG A 173 -3.81 -4.35 -11.61
C ARG A 173 -5.03 -4.84 -10.82
N ARG A 174 -5.99 -5.48 -11.50
CA ARG A 174 -7.19 -6.05 -10.87
C ARG A 174 -6.84 -7.05 -9.79
N LEU A 175 -5.94 -7.99 -10.07
CA LEU A 175 -5.53 -9.01 -9.11
C LEU A 175 -4.86 -8.39 -7.87
N VAL A 176 -3.96 -7.42 -8.06
CA VAL A 176 -3.29 -6.74 -6.95
C VAL A 176 -4.29 -5.95 -6.10
N HIS A 177 -5.22 -5.24 -6.72
CA HIS A 177 -6.26 -4.46 -6.04
C HIS A 177 -7.24 -5.35 -5.26
N LEU A 178 -7.72 -6.42 -5.91
CA LEU A 178 -8.58 -7.42 -5.28
C LEU A 178 -7.88 -8.06 -4.08
N ALA A 179 -6.63 -8.46 -4.23
CA ALA A 179 -5.86 -9.02 -3.12
C ALA A 179 -5.72 -8.02 -1.98
N SER A 180 -5.38 -6.74 -2.26
CA SER A 180 -5.28 -5.68 -1.25
C SER A 180 -6.59 -5.52 -0.44
N LYS A 181 -7.74 -5.56 -1.11
CA LYS A 181 -9.06 -5.49 -0.46
C LYS A 181 -9.41 -6.77 0.33
N LEU A 182 -8.96 -7.93 -0.13
CA LEU A 182 -9.23 -9.22 0.53
C LEU A 182 -8.35 -9.47 1.76
N VAL A 183 -7.15 -8.90 1.87
CA VAL A 183 -6.22 -9.18 2.99
C VAL A 183 -6.87 -8.99 4.36
N GLN A 184 -7.77 -8.02 4.50
CA GLN A 184 -8.45 -7.75 5.77
C GLN A 184 -9.61 -8.71 6.07
N GLN A 185 -10.19 -9.34 5.04
CA GLN A 185 -11.39 -10.18 5.16
C GLN A 185 -11.05 -11.68 5.13
N ASP A 186 -10.19 -12.10 4.20
CA ASP A 186 -9.77 -13.48 3.98
C ASP A 186 -8.32 -13.51 3.47
N SER A 187 -7.37 -13.73 4.38
CA SER A 187 -5.94 -13.76 4.07
C SER A 187 -5.54 -14.92 3.16
N ILE A 188 -6.27 -16.03 3.17
CA ILE A 188 -5.98 -17.21 2.33
C ILE A 188 -6.34 -16.90 0.88
N GLN A 189 -7.52 -16.32 0.64
CA GLN A 189 -7.89 -15.92 -0.72
C GLN A 189 -7.04 -14.77 -1.22
N ALA A 190 -6.73 -13.78 -0.37
CA ALA A 190 -5.81 -12.71 -0.72
C ALA A 190 -4.44 -13.25 -1.16
N ALA A 191 -3.89 -14.23 -0.43
CA ALA A 191 -2.63 -14.90 -0.77
C ALA A 191 -2.70 -15.58 -2.14
N ARG A 192 -3.79 -16.28 -2.45
CA ARG A 192 -3.98 -16.93 -3.77
C ARG A 192 -4.08 -15.92 -4.90
N VAL A 193 -4.81 -14.83 -4.70
CA VAL A 193 -5.01 -13.79 -5.72
C VAL A 193 -3.70 -13.02 -5.98
N VAL A 194 -2.97 -12.62 -4.93
CA VAL A 194 -1.68 -11.93 -5.11
C VAL A 194 -0.63 -12.86 -5.72
N GLU A 195 -0.63 -14.14 -5.36
CA GLU A 195 0.24 -15.14 -5.98
C GLU A 195 -0.02 -15.30 -7.48
N ARG A 196 -1.28 -15.20 -7.93
CA ARG A 196 -1.62 -15.20 -9.36
C ARG A 196 -1.08 -13.96 -10.06
N ALA A 197 -1.16 -12.78 -9.43
CA ALA A 197 -0.58 -11.56 -9.98
C ALA A 197 0.95 -11.70 -10.13
N LEU A 198 1.62 -12.12 -9.06
CA LEU A 198 3.07 -12.33 -9.02
C LEU A 198 3.56 -13.45 -9.94
N ALA A 199 2.66 -14.32 -10.40
CA ALA A 199 2.99 -15.37 -11.36
C ALA A 199 3.42 -14.78 -12.72
N VAL A 200 2.89 -13.62 -13.10
CA VAL A 200 3.24 -12.93 -14.36
C VAL A 200 4.58 -12.22 -14.18
N SER A 201 4.61 -11.28 -13.25
CA SER A 201 5.77 -10.46 -12.90
C SER A 201 5.63 -9.98 -11.45
N VAL A 202 6.76 -9.73 -10.80
CA VAL A 202 6.77 -9.00 -9.54
C VAL A 202 6.70 -7.51 -9.87
N THR A 203 5.69 -6.83 -9.35
CA THR A 203 5.42 -5.43 -9.68
C THR A 203 5.44 -4.58 -8.39
N PRO A 204 5.79 -3.29 -8.49
CA PRO A 204 5.82 -2.41 -7.30
C PRO A 204 4.47 -2.35 -6.58
N ALA A 205 3.36 -2.41 -7.31
CA ALA A 205 2.01 -2.37 -6.76
C ALA A 205 1.67 -3.59 -5.89
N ALA A 206 2.29 -4.74 -6.13
CA ALA A 206 2.04 -5.97 -5.36
C ALA A 206 2.71 -5.96 -3.98
N LEU A 207 3.79 -5.19 -3.79
CA LEU A 207 4.57 -5.18 -2.55
C LEU A 207 3.77 -4.71 -1.32
N PRO A 208 3.00 -3.61 -1.36
CA PRO A 208 2.15 -3.22 -0.22
C PRO A 208 1.16 -4.31 0.19
N THR A 209 0.58 -5.03 -0.78
CA THR A 209 -0.33 -6.15 -0.52
C THR A 209 0.39 -7.30 0.17
N LEU A 210 1.61 -7.64 -0.26
CA LEU A 210 2.44 -8.65 0.42
C LEU A 210 2.80 -8.23 1.85
N THR A 211 3.17 -6.97 2.08
CA THR A 211 3.46 -6.46 3.42
C THR A 211 2.23 -6.51 4.33
N LYS A 212 1.06 -6.09 3.84
CA LYS A 212 -0.21 -6.22 4.59
C LYS A 212 -0.55 -7.68 4.87
N LEU A 213 -0.30 -8.59 3.92
CA LEU A 213 -0.53 -10.02 4.11
C LEU A 213 0.42 -10.57 5.18
N ARG A 214 1.69 -10.16 5.20
CA ARG A 214 2.67 -10.56 6.24
C ARG A 214 2.23 -10.12 7.63
N GLN A 215 1.74 -8.88 7.78
CA GLN A 215 1.21 -8.38 9.05
C GLN A 215 0.03 -9.22 9.58
N ARG A 216 -0.75 -9.86 8.69
CA ARG A 216 -1.88 -10.72 9.06
C ARG A 216 -1.51 -12.19 9.23
N SER A 217 -0.65 -12.70 8.36
CA SER A 217 -0.21 -14.10 8.34
C SER A 217 1.19 -14.20 7.72
N PRO A 218 2.25 -14.13 8.54
CA PRO A 218 3.63 -14.19 8.07
C PRO A 218 3.92 -15.46 7.26
N VAL A 219 3.41 -16.61 7.72
CA VAL A 219 3.61 -17.92 7.07
C VAL A 219 3.02 -17.97 5.66
N LEU A 220 1.81 -17.43 5.47
CA LEU A 220 1.18 -17.40 4.14
C LEU A 220 1.92 -16.47 3.20
N ALA A 221 2.33 -15.29 3.69
CA ALA A 221 3.07 -14.32 2.88
C ALA A 221 4.44 -14.87 2.45
N ASP A 222 5.20 -15.48 3.38
CA ASP A 222 6.48 -16.13 3.08
C ASP A 222 6.31 -17.29 2.09
N SER A 223 5.23 -18.07 2.21
CA SER A 223 4.90 -19.16 1.27
C SER A 223 4.65 -18.63 -0.15
N VAL A 224 3.92 -17.52 -0.28
CA VAL A 224 3.68 -16.86 -1.58
C VAL A 224 5.00 -16.36 -2.19
N VAL A 225 5.85 -15.70 -1.40
CA VAL A 225 7.12 -15.18 -1.90
C VAL A 225 8.09 -16.31 -2.25
N SER A 226 8.14 -17.37 -1.45
CA SER A 226 8.93 -18.58 -1.76
C SER A 226 8.53 -19.19 -3.11
N ARG A 227 7.23 -19.41 -3.35
CA ARG A 227 6.72 -19.90 -4.65
C ARG A 227 6.99 -18.92 -5.79
N THR A 228 6.95 -17.62 -5.51
CA THR A 228 7.29 -16.58 -6.49
C THR A 228 8.78 -16.67 -6.89
N LEU A 229 9.70 -16.82 -5.94
CA LEU A 229 11.13 -17.02 -6.21
C LEU A 229 11.37 -18.26 -7.09
N ASP A 230 10.68 -19.37 -6.81
CA ASP A 230 10.80 -20.57 -7.64
C ASP A 230 10.30 -20.36 -9.07
N ARG A 231 9.23 -19.58 -9.26
CA ARG A 231 8.75 -19.21 -10.61
C ARG A 231 9.74 -18.30 -11.33
N LEU A 232 10.40 -17.38 -10.64
CA LEU A 232 11.38 -16.48 -11.28
C LEU A 232 12.58 -17.24 -11.88
N LYS A 233 12.89 -18.46 -11.40
CA LYS A 233 13.95 -19.32 -11.97
C LYS A 233 13.66 -19.76 -13.41
N THR A 234 12.39 -19.96 -13.76
CA THR A 234 11.97 -20.43 -15.09
C THR A 234 11.59 -19.28 -16.03
N ARG A 235 11.52 -18.06 -15.52
CA ARG A 235 11.20 -16.86 -16.31
C ARG A 235 12.43 -16.32 -17.08
N PRO A 236 12.21 -15.55 -18.16
CA PRO A 236 13.28 -14.81 -18.83
C PRO A 236 14.00 -13.88 -17.85
N THR A 237 15.33 -13.82 -17.91
CA THR A 237 16.12 -13.03 -16.95
C THR A 237 15.80 -11.54 -17.02
N VAL A 238 15.38 -11.04 -18.18
CA VAL A 238 14.90 -9.66 -18.41
C VAL A 238 13.74 -9.30 -17.45
N LEU A 239 12.88 -10.27 -17.11
CA LEU A 239 11.77 -10.11 -16.16
C LEU A 239 12.17 -10.51 -14.73
N SER A 240 13.00 -11.54 -14.58
CA SER A 240 13.37 -12.06 -13.26
C SER A 240 14.24 -11.09 -12.46
N LEU A 241 15.19 -10.42 -13.09
CA LEU A 241 16.13 -9.51 -12.40
C LEU A 241 15.41 -8.30 -11.75
N PRO A 242 14.54 -7.56 -12.44
CA PRO A 242 13.73 -6.52 -11.79
C PRO A 242 12.88 -7.05 -10.65
N GLY A 243 12.25 -8.21 -10.84
CA GLY A 243 11.39 -8.79 -9.83
C GLY A 243 12.13 -9.20 -8.56
N LEU A 244 13.32 -9.77 -8.70
CA LEU A 244 14.19 -10.07 -7.56
C LEU A 244 14.60 -8.80 -6.82
N TYR A 245 15.06 -7.77 -7.55
CA TYR A 245 15.45 -6.52 -6.91
C TYR A 245 14.28 -5.86 -6.16
N LEU A 246 13.05 -5.91 -6.70
CA LEU A 246 11.86 -5.40 -6.01
C LEU A 246 11.54 -6.20 -4.73
N LEU A 247 11.76 -7.52 -4.72
CA LEU A 247 11.55 -8.35 -3.54
C LEU A 247 12.56 -8.10 -2.42
N VAL A 248 13.67 -7.39 -2.66
CA VAL A 248 14.68 -7.13 -1.62
C VAL A 248 14.09 -6.41 -0.41
N ASP A 249 13.20 -5.43 -0.63
CA ASP A 249 12.56 -4.67 0.42
C ASP A 249 11.48 -5.48 1.16
N TYR A 250 10.93 -6.51 0.53
CA TYR A 250 10.08 -7.46 1.24
C TYR A 250 10.91 -8.42 2.11
N VAL A 251 11.96 -9.04 1.55
CA VAL A 251 12.76 -10.10 2.20
C VAL A 251 13.70 -9.54 3.28
N PHE A 252 14.20 -8.32 3.06
CA PHE A 252 15.03 -7.57 3.99
C PHE A 252 14.38 -6.20 4.22
N PRO A 253 13.26 -6.14 4.97
CA PRO A 253 12.55 -4.89 5.20
C PRO A 253 13.43 -3.90 5.97
N ALA A 254 13.27 -2.62 5.64
CA ALA A 254 13.92 -1.54 6.35
C ALA A 254 13.11 -1.18 7.60
N SER A 255 13.78 -0.96 8.73
CA SER A 255 13.14 -0.68 10.02
C SER A 255 12.30 0.60 10.03
N ASN A 256 12.63 1.56 9.16
CA ASN A 256 11.85 2.79 8.97
C ASN A 256 10.57 2.60 8.13
N VAL A 257 10.48 1.50 7.38
CA VAL A 257 9.32 1.16 6.53
C VAL A 257 8.43 0.14 7.23
N ASP A 258 9.04 -0.80 7.94
CA ASP A 258 8.34 -1.80 8.75
C ASP A 258 9.02 -1.92 10.11
N ALA A 259 8.39 -1.39 11.15
CA ALA A 259 8.90 -1.49 12.51
C ALA A 259 8.94 -2.95 13.00
N ASP A 260 8.15 -3.83 12.39
CA ASP A 260 8.19 -5.28 12.64
C ASP A 260 9.34 -5.99 11.89
N ALA A 261 10.17 -5.27 11.12
CA ALA A 261 11.34 -5.83 10.45
C ALA A 261 12.32 -6.54 11.41
N ALA A 262 12.35 -6.11 12.67
CA ALA A 262 13.16 -6.68 13.74
C ALA A 262 12.38 -7.62 14.69
N THR A 263 11.10 -7.88 14.42
CA THR A 263 10.21 -8.68 15.31
C THR A 263 9.89 -10.06 14.69
N VAL A 264 9.01 -10.82 15.35
CA VAL A 264 8.59 -12.18 14.96
C VAL A 264 7.97 -12.26 13.55
N ASN A 265 7.50 -11.12 13.02
CA ASN A 265 6.89 -11.04 11.69
C ASN A 265 7.91 -10.84 10.56
N ALA A 266 9.21 -10.77 10.86
CA ALA A 266 10.26 -10.64 9.87
C ALA A 266 10.30 -11.89 8.96
N PRO A 267 10.68 -11.74 7.67
CA PRO A 267 10.86 -12.87 6.76
C PRO A 267 11.78 -13.93 7.34
N SER A 268 11.37 -15.19 7.21
CA SER A 268 12.12 -16.33 7.75
C SER A 268 13.55 -16.42 7.19
N GLN A 269 14.49 -16.92 7.99
CA GLN A 269 15.88 -17.10 7.55
C GLN A 269 15.97 -18.03 6.33
N THR A 270 15.08 -19.03 6.25
CA THR A 270 14.95 -19.91 5.09
C THR A 270 14.58 -19.13 3.83
N LEU A 271 13.61 -18.20 3.90
CA LEU A 271 13.23 -17.37 2.77
C LEU A 271 14.37 -16.43 2.34
N ARG A 272 15.10 -15.85 3.30
CA ARG A 272 16.28 -15.00 3.03
C ARG A 272 17.40 -15.77 2.32
N ALA A 273 17.68 -17.00 2.75
CA ALA A 273 18.66 -17.88 2.09
C ALA A 273 18.17 -18.32 0.68
N GLN A 274 16.88 -18.64 0.53
CA GLN A 274 16.28 -18.95 -0.77
C GLN A 274 16.38 -17.75 -1.72
N TYR A 275 16.13 -16.54 -1.24
CA TYR A 275 16.29 -15.31 -2.01
C TYR A 275 17.73 -15.14 -2.49
N PHE A 276 18.71 -15.26 -1.60
CA PHE A 276 20.13 -15.11 -1.95
C PHE A 276 20.55 -16.11 -3.04
N SER A 277 20.30 -17.40 -2.81
CA SER A 277 20.67 -18.46 -3.75
C SER A 277 19.95 -18.33 -5.10
N THR A 278 18.66 -18.02 -5.10
CA THR A 278 17.87 -17.82 -6.32
C THR A 278 18.37 -16.61 -7.10
N SER A 279 18.63 -15.50 -6.40
CA SER A 279 19.15 -14.27 -7.00
C SER A 279 20.52 -14.47 -7.63
N TYR A 280 21.42 -15.16 -6.93
CA TYR A 280 22.75 -15.49 -7.44
C TYR A 280 22.67 -16.33 -8.72
N ASN A 281 21.86 -17.39 -8.72
CA ASN A 281 21.72 -18.28 -9.88
C ASN A 281 21.13 -17.55 -11.11
N ILE A 282 20.13 -16.70 -10.91
CA ILE A 282 19.51 -15.91 -11.98
C ILE A 282 20.49 -14.85 -12.50
N LEU A 283 21.23 -14.18 -11.62
CA LEU A 283 22.28 -13.24 -12.03
C LEU A 283 23.32 -13.96 -12.88
N LYS A 284 23.86 -15.10 -12.41
CA LYS A 284 24.85 -15.89 -13.16
C LYS A 284 24.33 -16.35 -14.53
N LYS A 285 23.09 -16.80 -14.59
CA LYS A 285 22.43 -17.16 -15.85
C LYS A 285 22.37 -15.96 -16.80
N SER A 286 21.95 -14.80 -16.29
CA SER A 286 21.85 -13.58 -17.09
C SER A 286 23.20 -13.11 -17.64
N LEU A 287 24.28 -13.19 -16.86
CA LEU A 287 25.61 -12.77 -17.32
C LEU A 287 26.16 -13.65 -18.45
N LYS A 288 25.66 -14.88 -18.60
CA LYS A 288 26.05 -15.81 -19.67
C LYS A 288 25.21 -15.65 -20.95
N GLU A 289 24.07 -14.97 -20.89
CA GLU A 289 23.19 -14.79 -22.04
C GLU A 289 23.70 -13.66 -22.95
N SER A 290 23.76 -13.92 -24.26
CA SER A 290 24.18 -12.93 -25.26
C SER A 290 23.05 -11.96 -25.59
N GLU A 291 23.32 -10.65 -25.50
CA GLU A 291 22.37 -9.60 -25.89
C GLU A 291 21.93 -9.70 -27.36
N ALA A 292 22.84 -10.12 -28.25
CA ALA A 292 22.53 -10.30 -29.67
C ALA A 292 21.53 -11.45 -29.89
N LEU A 293 21.65 -12.54 -29.13
CA LEU A 293 20.69 -13.65 -29.17
C LEU A 293 19.36 -13.24 -28.55
N LEU A 294 19.37 -12.55 -27.42
CA LEU A 294 18.14 -12.06 -26.77
C LEU A 294 17.35 -11.11 -27.68
N SER A 295 18.03 -10.23 -28.42
CA SER A 295 17.36 -9.34 -29.37
C SER A 295 16.84 -10.10 -30.60
N LYS A 296 17.64 -11.00 -31.18
CA LYS A 296 17.31 -11.71 -32.43
C LYS A 296 16.28 -12.83 -32.24
N GLU A 297 16.39 -13.61 -31.17
CA GLU A 297 15.57 -14.81 -30.95
C GLU A 297 14.36 -14.54 -30.04
N GLN A 298 14.48 -13.61 -29.10
CA GLN A 298 13.41 -13.29 -28.12
C GLN A 298 12.77 -11.91 -28.35
N GLY A 299 13.22 -11.18 -29.39
CA GLY A 299 12.59 -9.92 -29.80
C GLY A 299 12.76 -8.75 -28.84
N TYR A 300 13.68 -8.84 -27.88
CA TYR A 300 13.90 -7.74 -26.93
C TYR A 300 14.51 -6.52 -27.60
N SER A 301 13.96 -5.36 -27.26
CA SER A 301 14.48 -4.08 -27.74
C SER A 301 15.77 -3.70 -27.01
N LYS A 302 16.53 -2.77 -27.60
CA LYS A 302 17.72 -2.18 -26.95
C LYS A 302 17.39 -1.58 -25.58
N ASN A 303 16.19 -1.05 -25.40
CA ASN A 303 15.75 -0.47 -24.13
C ASN A 303 15.52 -1.54 -23.07
N ASP A 304 14.96 -2.69 -23.44
CA ASP A 304 14.72 -3.82 -22.52
C ASP A 304 16.06 -4.40 -22.04
N LEU A 305 17.04 -4.51 -22.94
CA LEU A 305 18.39 -4.98 -22.61
C LEU A 305 19.17 -3.98 -21.74
N ARG A 306 19.04 -2.68 -22.01
CA ARG A 306 19.58 -1.65 -21.12
C ARG A 306 18.96 -1.74 -19.73
N PHE A 307 17.64 -1.91 -19.66
CA PHE A 307 16.92 -2.06 -18.41
C PHE A 307 17.42 -3.30 -17.63
N ARG A 308 17.56 -4.44 -18.32
CA ARG A 308 18.16 -5.65 -17.75
C ARG A 308 19.54 -5.40 -17.15
N SER A 309 20.44 -4.70 -17.87
CA SER A 309 21.79 -4.38 -17.39
C SER A 309 21.78 -3.54 -16.09
N ILE A 310 20.82 -2.62 -15.96
CA ILE A 310 20.62 -1.86 -14.71
C ILE A 310 20.29 -2.79 -13.54
N TYR A 311 19.44 -3.79 -13.73
CA TYR A 311 19.08 -4.72 -12.66
C TYR A 311 20.12 -5.81 -12.40
N GLN A 312 20.93 -6.18 -13.39
CA GLN A 312 22.12 -7.02 -13.16
C GLN A 312 23.06 -6.33 -12.17
N ASN A 313 23.32 -5.05 -12.42
CA ASN A 313 24.10 -4.19 -11.55
C ASN A 313 23.57 -4.09 -10.12
N GLN A 314 22.30 -3.69 -10.03
CA GLN A 314 21.65 -3.49 -8.74
C GLN A 314 21.60 -4.79 -7.92
N LEU A 315 21.30 -5.91 -8.57
CA LEU A 315 21.25 -7.21 -7.91
C LEU A 315 22.65 -7.73 -7.54
N ALA A 316 23.67 -7.49 -8.36
CA ALA A 316 25.06 -7.78 -7.99
C ALA A 316 25.48 -7.03 -6.73
N GLY A 317 25.16 -5.72 -6.65
CA GLY A 317 25.42 -4.91 -5.46
C GLY A 317 24.71 -5.43 -4.21
N VAL A 318 23.44 -5.84 -4.34
CA VAL A 318 22.68 -6.49 -3.26
C VAL A 318 23.35 -7.79 -2.81
N LEU A 319 23.72 -8.66 -3.75
CA LEU A 319 24.38 -9.93 -3.45
C LEU A 319 25.74 -9.74 -2.78
N VAL A 320 26.53 -8.74 -3.19
CA VAL A 320 27.78 -8.39 -2.50
C VAL A 320 27.53 -8.01 -1.04
N ALA A 321 26.51 -7.19 -0.77
CA ALA A 321 26.17 -6.79 0.61
C ALA A 321 25.71 -7.96 1.48
N LEU A 322 25.00 -8.93 0.87
CA LEU A 322 24.47 -10.10 1.57
C LEU A 322 25.47 -11.27 1.69
N ALA A 323 26.46 -11.35 0.79
CA ALA A 323 27.41 -12.46 0.71
C ALA A 323 28.14 -12.77 2.03
N PRO A 324 28.60 -11.80 2.85
CA PRO A 324 29.22 -12.09 4.15
C PRO A 324 28.39 -12.96 5.08
N LYS A 325 27.05 -12.91 4.97
CA LYS A 325 26.12 -13.69 5.80
C LYS A 325 25.72 -15.02 5.17
N PHE A 326 25.57 -15.07 3.85
CA PHE A 326 24.94 -16.22 3.17
C PHE A 326 25.92 -17.08 2.35
N ALA A 327 27.01 -16.51 1.84
CA ALA A 327 28.03 -17.21 1.06
C ALA A 327 29.34 -16.38 1.00
N PRO A 328 30.14 -16.34 2.08
CA PRO A 328 31.37 -15.53 2.15
C PRO A 328 32.38 -15.85 1.05
N GLU A 329 32.41 -17.10 0.59
CA GLU A 329 33.26 -17.60 -0.48
C GLU A 329 32.98 -16.94 -1.84
N LEU A 330 31.78 -16.37 -2.05
CA LEU A 330 31.39 -15.71 -3.31
C LEU A 330 31.75 -14.21 -3.35
N ILE A 331 32.25 -13.64 -2.25
CA ILE A 331 32.56 -12.20 -2.17
C ILE A 331 33.51 -11.74 -3.28
N PRO A 332 34.65 -12.41 -3.58
CA PRO A 332 35.57 -11.94 -4.62
C PRO A 332 34.94 -11.91 -6.02
N GLU A 333 34.18 -12.96 -6.36
CA GLU A 333 33.46 -13.06 -7.62
C GLU A 333 32.41 -11.94 -7.74
N LEU A 334 31.56 -11.79 -6.72
CA LEU A 334 30.47 -10.82 -6.73
C LEU A 334 30.98 -9.37 -6.77
N ARG A 335 32.11 -9.07 -6.10
CA ARG A 335 32.75 -7.75 -6.18
C ARG A 335 33.27 -7.45 -7.59
N THR A 336 33.84 -8.45 -8.27
CA THR A 336 34.31 -8.30 -9.64
C THR A 336 33.14 -7.98 -10.57
N VAL A 337 32.07 -8.80 -10.51
CA VAL A 337 30.84 -8.59 -11.28
C VAL A 337 30.23 -7.21 -11.01
N ALA A 338 30.13 -6.82 -9.74
CA ALA A 338 29.60 -5.51 -9.38
C ALA A 338 30.46 -4.40 -10.00
N THR A 339 31.78 -4.45 -9.85
CA THR A 339 32.70 -3.39 -10.32
C THR A 339 32.68 -3.22 -11.83
N GLU A 340 32.66 -4.34 -12.58
CA GLU A 340 32.62 -4.33 -14.05
C GLU A 340 31.38 -3.64 -14.60
N HIS A 341 30.26 -3.74 -13.89
CA HIS A 341 28.98 -3.22 -14.36
C HIS A 341 28.61 -1.86 -13.72
N PHE A 342 29.18 -1.49 -12.56
CA PHE A 342 28.78 -0.32 -11.75
C PHE A 342 28.94 1.03 -12.49
N ALA A 343 29.89 1.13 -13.41
CA ALA A 343 30.19 2.37 -14.15
C ALA A 343 29.06 2.81 -15.13
N ALA A 344 28.06 1.97 -15.37
CA ALA A 344 27.02 2.19 -16.38
C ALA A 344 25.65 2.62 -15.83
N LEU A 345 25.50 2.82 -14.52
CA LEU A 345 24.21 3.18 -13.92
C LEU A 345 23.86 4.66 -14.10
N PRO A 346 22.61 4.99 -14.48
CA PRO A 346 22.09 6.36 -14.36
C PRO A 346 22.14 6.85 -12.91
N ASP A 347 22.39 8.15 -12.69
CA ASP A 347 22.59 8.74 -11.35
C ASP A 347 21.52 8.35 -10.32
N ASN A 348 20.24 8.39 -10.72
CA ASN A 348 19.13 8.02 -9.86
C ASN A 348 19.15 6.53 -9.47
N ALA A 349 19.46 5.65 -10.41
CA ALA A 349 19.61 4.22 -10.16
C ALA A 349 20.84 3.91 -9.30
N ALA A 350 21.92 4.69 -9.46
CA ALA A 350 23.13 4.59 -8.66
C ALA A 350 22.90 4.98 -7.20
N VAL A 351 22.17 6.08 -6.94
CA VAL A 351 21.81 6.51 -5.58
C VAL A 351 20.98 5.44 -4.87
N MET A 352 19.92 4.94 -5.51
CA MET A 352 19.07 3.90 -4.92
C MET A 352 19.84 2.59 -4.71
N SER A 353 20.66 2.18 -5.67
CA SER A 353 21.49 0.98 -5.54
C SER A 353 22.46 1.10 -4.36
N ARG A 354 23.12 2.25 -4.22
CA ARG A 354 24.04 2.54 -3.12
C ARG A 354 23.31 2.53 -1.77
N PHE A 355 22.16 3.19 -1.66
CA PHE A 355 21.34 3.16 -0.46
C PHE A 355 20.97 1.73 -0.05
N THR A 356 20.41 0.93 -0.98
CA THR A 356 20.04 -0.46 -0.72
C THR A 356 21.24 -1.29 -0.28
N ARG A 357 22.39 -1.14 -0.94
CA ARG A 357 23.62 -1.86 -0.59
C ARG A 357 24.12 -1.51 0.83
N LEU A 358 24.18 -0.23 1.16
CA LEU A 358 24.65 0.24 2.47
C LEU A 358 23.69 -0.17 3.60
N ARG A 359 22.38 -0.15 3.32
CA ARG A 359 21.35 -0.63 4.25
C ARG A 359 21.49 -2.12 4.57
N LEU A 360 21.82 -2.94 3.57
CA LEU A 360 21.94 -4.39 3.72
C LEU A 360 23.30 -4.84 4.25
N SER A 361 24.35 -4.02 4.05
CA SER A 361 25.69 -4.32 4.51
C SER A 361 25.83 -4.10 6.01
N ASP A 362 26.52 -5.00 6.70
CA ASP A 362 26.91 -4.81 8.10
C ASP A 362 28.15 -3.92 8.25
N ASN A 363 28.81 -3.56 7.16
CA ASN A 363 30.00 -2.71 7.22
C ASN A 363 29.61 -1.25 7.45
N GLU A 364 30.38 -0.55 8.26
CA GLU A 364 30.32 0.91 8.48
C GLU A 364 30.93 1.68 7.29
N GLU A 365 30.59 1.30 6.07
CA GLU A 365 30.97 2.09 4.90
C GLU A 365 30.17 3.39 4.91
N SER A 366 30.84 4.52 5.19
CA SER A 366 30.23 5.83 4.97
C SER A 366 30.04 6.06 3.50
N SER A 367 28.88 6.59 3.16
CA SER A 367 28.55 6.98 1.81
C SER A 367 29.28 8.29 1.40
N GLY A 368 29.88 9.00 2.37
CA GLY A 368 30.47 10.32 2.18
C GLY A 368 29.43 11.45 2.10
N ASP A 369 28.15 11.10 2.19
CA ASP A 369 27.02 12.02 2.28
C ASP A 369 26.27 11.77 3.59
N ARG A 370 26.30 12.74 4.50
CA ARG A 370 25.65 12.63 5.82
C ARG A 370 24.16 12.36 5.70
N PHE A 371 23.51 12.85 4.64
CA PHE A 371 22.08 12.59 4.42
C PHE A 371 21.80 11.13 4.15
N THR A 372 22.54 10.54 3.22
CA THR A 372 22.44 9.11 2.89
C THR A 372 22.83 8.26 4.11
N ASP A 373 23.84 8.68 4.90
CA ASP A 373 24.25 7.95 6.10
C ASP A 373 23.15 7.96 7.19
N THR A 374 22.50 9.11 7.44
CA THR A 374 21.33 9.19 8.33
C THR A 374 20.19 8.29 7.84
N ALA A 375 19.95 8.26 6.52
CA ALA A 375 18.94 7.39 5.91
C ALA A 375 19.24 5.91 6.15
N VAL A 376 20.49 5.50 5.96
CA VAL A 376 20.94 4.13 6.16
C VAL A 376 20.80 3.72 7.63
N ALA A 377 21.21 4.59 8.57
CA ALA A 377 21.05 4.35 10.00
C ALA A 377 19.58 4.14 10.38
N LEU A 378 18.68 5.02 9.92
CA LEU A 378 17.24 4.86 10.13
C LEU A 378 16.70 3.56 9.54
N ALA A 379 17.16 3.21 8.34
CA ALA A 379 16.71 2.03 7.63
C ALA A 379 17.20 0.72 8.27
N LYS A 380 18.32 0.77 9.01
CA LYS A 380 18.80 -0.31 9.89
C LYS A 380 18.09 -0.31 11.25
N GLY A 381 17.41 0.78 11.62
CA GLY A 381 16.77 0.96 12.92
C GLY A 381 17.71 1.48 14.01
N ASP A 382 18.87 2.02 13.63
CA ASP A 382 19.82 2.65 14.55
C ASP A 382 19.44 4.12 14.74
N ILE A 383 18.54 4.35 15.69
CA ILE A 383 18.01 5.69 16.01
C ILE A 383 19.10 6.59 16.57
N TYR A 384 19.97 6.07 17.43
CA TYR A 384 21.04 6.84 18.05
C TYR A 384 22.03 7.36 17.00
N GLU A 385 22.47 6.49 16.09
CA GLU A 385 23.37 6.88 15.02
C GLU A 385 22.71 7.86 14.05
N ALA A 386 21.42 7.67 13.74
CA ALA A 386 20.66 8.62 12.92
C ALA A 386 20.60 10.02 13.55
N GLU A 387 20.30 10.13 14.86
CA GLU A 387 20.29 11.40 15.59
C GLU A 387 21.69 12.05 15.62
N ARG A 388 22.73 11.25 15.86
CA ARG A 388 24.13 11.71 15.90
C ARG A 388 24.57 12.29 14.55
N LEU A 389 24.29 11.59 13.45
CA LEU A 389 24.61 12.03 12.09
C LEU A 389 23.82 13.30 11.71
N LEU A 390 22.55 13.36 12.12
CA LEU A 390 21.68 14.50 11.88
C LEU A 390 22.19 15.77 12.59
N GLY A 391 22.78 15.65 13.78
CA GLY A 391 23.38 16.77 14.51
C GLY A 391 24.50 17.49 13.73
N GLY A 392 25.11 16.80 12.76
CA GLY A 392 26.12 17.36 11.86
C GLY A 392 25.57 18.03 10.59
N VAL A 393 24.25 18.17 10.44
CA VAL A 393 23.62 18.80 9.26
C VAL A 393 23.39 20.30 9.50
N GLU A 394 23.98 21.14 8.65
CA GLU A 394 23.89 22.60 8.78
C GLU A 394 22.47 23.15 8.52
N ASP A 395 21.78 22.63 7.51
CA ASP A 395 20.42 23.06 7.13
C ASP A 395 19.42 22.76 8.26
N GLU A 396 19.01 23.81 8.97
CA GLU A 396 18.11 23.74 10.12
C GLU A 396 16.70 23.27 9.75
N LYS A 397 16.14 23.77 8.63
CA LYS A 397 14.80 23.38 8.18
C LYS A 397 14.75 21.91 7.82
N PHE A 398 15.78 21.44 7.11
CA PHE A 398 15.91 20.04 6.77
C PHE A 398 16.15 19.17 8.02
N ARG A 399 17.06 19.60 8.91
CA ARG A 399 17.36 18.90 10.15
C ARG A 399 16.10 18.70 11.00
N LYS A 400 15.27 19.74 11.09
CA LYS A 400 13.98 19.68 11.75
C LYS A 400 13.04 18.65 11.10
N ALA A 401 12.90 18.65 9.77
CA ALA A 401 12.07 17.69 9.05
C ALA A 401 12.53 16.23 9.22
N VAL A 402 13.84 15.99 9.19
CA VAL A 402 14.39 14.65 9.41
C VAL A 402 14.26 14.23 10.88
N ALA A 403 14.43 15.14 11.84
CA ALA A 403 14.19 14.84 13.26
C ALA A 403 12.75 14.36 13.52
N GLN A 404 11.75 14.97 12.86
CA GLN A 404 10.36 14.50 12.92
C GLN A 404 10.21 13.07 12.35
N THR A 405 10.95 12.76 11.28
CA THR A 405 10.97 11.40 10.70
C THR A 405 11.63 10.40 11.65
N ILE A 406 12.76 10.76 12.27
CA ILE A 406 13.45 9.93 13.27
C ILE A 406 12.51 9.65 14.45
N ALA A 407 11.87 10.67 15.02
CA ALA A 407 10.93 10.52 16.13
C ALA A 407 9.76 9.58 15.77
N LYS A 408 9.21 9.71 14.56
CA LYS A 408 8.15 8.82 14.07
C LYS A 408 8.63 7.36 13.96
N VAL A 409 9.80 7.12 13.37
CA VAL A 409 10.36 5.76 13.23
C VAL A 409 10.69 5.16 14.60
N ALA A 410 11.33 5.94 15.48
CA ALA A 410 11.64 5.53 16.85
C ALA A 410 10.38 5.17 17.63
N PHE A 411 9.31 5.97 17.50
CA PHE A 411 7.99 5.68 18.07
C PHE A 411 7.48 4.31 17.60
N GLU A 412 7.42 4.06 16.30
CA GLU A 412 6.89 2.78 15.78
C GLU A 412 7.77 1.59 16.21
N LEU A 413 9.10 1.76 16.28
CA LEU A 413 10.01 0.72 16.74
C LEU A 413 9.82 0.38 18.21
N HIS A 414 9.74 1.36 19.10
CA HIS A 414 9.45 1.13 20.52
C HIS A 414 8.05 0.54 20.70
N LEU A 415 7.06 0.99 19.93
CA LEU A 415 5.71 0.44 19.95
C LEU A 415 5.68 -1.04 19.53
N ALA A 416 6.42 -1.41 18.47
CA ALA A 416 6.56 -2.79 18.00
C ALA A 416 7.28 -3.69 19.02
N LYS A 417 8.29 -3.15 19.72
CA LYS A 417 8.95 -3.79 20.86
C LYS A 417 8.13 -3.75 22.15
N SER A 418 6.97 -3.09 22.12
CA SER A 418 6.07 -3.02 23.27
C SER A 418 6.66 -2.22 24.46
N GLU A 419 7.60 -1.33 24.18
CA GLU A 419 8.27 -0.40 25.11
C GLU A 419 7.44 0.90 25.20
N LEU A 420 6.39 0.89 26.02
CA LEU A 420 5.35 1.94 26.02
C LEU A 420 5.87 3.32 26.46
N ASP A 421 6.73 3.38 27.48
CA ASP A 421 7.28 4.65 27.99
C ASP A 421 8.20 5.33 26.98
N ASP A 422 9.08 4.55 26.34
CA ASP A 422 9.97 5.06 25.30
C ASP A 422 9.18 5.50 24.07
N ALA A 423 8.16 4.73 23.66
CA ALA A 423 7.26 5.13 22.60
C ALA A 423 6.54 6.45 22.93
N LEU A 424 6.02 6.62 24.15
CA LEU A 424 5.39 7.88 24.59
C LEU A 424 6.37 9.06 24.51
N SER A 425 7.62 8.86 24.95
CA SER A 425 8.68 9.86 24.87
C SER A 425 8.93 10.31 23.42
N GLN A 426 9.03 9.38 22.48
CA GLN A 426 9.21 9.72 21.06
C GLN A 426 7.97 10.37 20.44
N ALA A 427 6.76 9.92 20.79
CA ALA A 427 5.52 10.53 20.31
C ALA A 427 5.40 12.01 20.73
N ARG A 428 5.84 12.35 21.95
CA ARG A 428 5.84 13.74 22.44
C ARG A 428 6.79 14.66 21.67
N LYS A 429 7.86 14.14 21.05
CA LYS A 429 8.79 14.89 20.19
C LYS A 429 8.17 15.31 18.85
N LEU A 430 7.04 14.70 18.44
CA LEU A 430 6.34 15.10 17.23
C LEU A 430 5.81 16.53 17.37
N GLU A 431 5.96 17.34 16.33
CA GLU A 431 5.47 18.72 16.33
C GLU A 431 4.02 18.84 15.85
N ASP A 432 3.67 18.05 14.85
CA ASP A 432 2.34 18.02 14.26
C ASP A 432 1.33 17.41 15.25
N HIS A 433 0.28 18.16 15.58
CA HIS A 433 -0.69 17.80 16.62
C HIS A 433 -1.50 16.57 16.23
N GLU A 434 -1.88 16.46 14.96
CA GLU A 434 -2.62 15.34 14.39
C GLU A 434 -1.76 14.06 14.36
N ALA A 435 -0.51 14.14 13.90
CA ALA A 435 0.42 13.01 13.93
C ALA A 435 0.70 12.54 15.36
N LYS A 436 0.81 13.49 16.31
CA LYS A 436 0.93 13.18 17.74
C LYS A 436 -0.32 12.47 18.25
N ALA A 437 -1.52 12.96 17.93
CA ALA A 437 -2.77 12.32 18.30
C ALA A 437 -2.90 10.89 17.73
N ILE A 438 -2.49 10.66 16.48
CA ILE A 438 -2.44 9.33 15.86
C ILE A 438 -1.47 8.40 16.61
N ALA A 439 -0.27 8.89 16.94
CA ALA A 439 0.70 8.12 17.72
C ALA A 439 0.15 7.74 19.09
N PHE A 440 -0.51 8.66 19.78
CA PHE A 440 -1.14 8.42 21.08
C PHE A 440 -2.29 7.40 20.98
N ALA A 441 -3.11 7.45 19.94
CA ALA A 441 -4.17 6.47 19.71
C ALA A 441 -3.60 5.05 19.55
N LYS A 442 -2.51 4.91 18.78
CA LYS A 442 -1.80 3.64 18.61
C LYS A 442 -1.22 3.14 19.92
N LEU A 443 -0.63 4.03 20.72
CA LEU A 443 -0.04 3.73 22.02
C LEU A 443 -1.09 3.25 23.03
N ALA A 444 -2.22 3.98 23.16
CA ALA A 444 -3.34 3.61 24.00
C ALA A 444 -3.89 2.21 23.66
N ARG A 445 -4.03 1.93 22.37
CA ARG A 445 -4.45 0.62 21.87
C ARG A 445 -3.53 -0.52 22.32
N VAL A 446 -2.21 -0.35 22.18
CA VAL A 446 -1.24 -1.39 22.56
C VAL A 446 -1.23 -1.57 24.08
N ALA A 447 -1.31 -0.48 24.85
CA ALA A 447 -1.46 -0.52 26.30
C ALA A 447 -2.73 -1.29 26.72
N ARG A 448 -3.87 -1.00 26.10
CA ARG A 448 -5.13 -1.71 26.32
C ARG A 448 -5.03 -3.20 25.99
N ALA A 449 -4.40 -3.56 24.87
CA ALA A 449 -4.17 -4.97 24.50
C ALA A 449 -3.32 -5.71 25.54
N LYS A 450 -2.41 -5.00 26.21
CA LYS A 450 -1.62 -5.49 27.35
C LYS A 450 -2.34 -5.46 28.70
N ARG A 451 -3.58 -4.97 28.74
CA ARG A 451 -4.38 -4.74 29.96
C ARG A 451 -3.81 -3.66 30.88
N ASP A 452 -3.01 -2.75 30.34
CA ASP A 452 -2.56 -1.55 31.05
C ASP A 452 -3.55 -0.41 30.81
N THR A 453 -4.67 -0.47 31.52
CA THR A 453 -5.79 0.47 31.35
C THR A 453 -5.46 1.87 31.87
N ASP A 454 -4.63 1.98 32.90
CA ASP A 454 -4.29 3.27 33.50
C ASP A 454 -3.38 4.08 32.56
N PHE A 455 -2.39 3.42 31.97
CA PHE A 455 -1.56 4.02 30.93
C PHE A 455 -2.39 4.40 29.70
N SER A 456 -3.29 3.50 29.25
CA SER A 456 -4.21 3.80 28.12
C SER A 456 -5.02 5.07 28.37
N LYS A 457 -5.66 5.19 29.56
CA LYS A 457 -6.46 6.37 29.93
C LYS A 457 -5.64 7.65 29.99
N LEU A 458 -4.44 7.61 30.58
CA LEU A 458 -3.54 8.75 30.67
C LEU A 458 -3.20 9.29 29.28
N VAL A 459 -2.85 8.38 28.36
CA VAL A 459 -2.47 8.71 27.00
C VAL A 459 -3.67 9.29 26.23
N VAL A 460 -4.85 8.69 26.33
CA VAL A 460 -6.04 9.26 25.66
C VAL A 460 -6.38 10.64 26.20
N ALA A 461 -6.30 10.85 27.52
CA ALA A 461 -6.56 12.16 28.12
C ALA A 461 -5.59 13.24 27.63
N GLU A 462 -4.30 12.91 27.49
CA GLU A 462 -3.32 13.82 26.89
C GLU A 462 -3.61 14.08 25.41
N ALA A 463 -4.01 13.05 24.65
CA ALA A 463 -4.32 13.16 23.22
C ALA A 463 -5.49 14.11 22.93
N LEU A 464 -6.49 14.14 23.81
CA LEU A 464 -7.66 15.03 23.67
C LEU A 464 -7.27 16.51 23.66
N SER A 465 -6.15 16.89 24.30
CA SER A 465 -5.69 18.28 24.35
C SER A 465 -5.18 18.80 22.99
N PHE A 466 -4.80 17.92 22.06
CA PHE A 466 -4.16 18.29 20.80
C PHE A 466 -5.12 18.85 19.76
N PHE A 467 -6.43 18.64 19.91
CA PHE A 467 -7.43 19.10 18.94
C PHE A 467 -7.96 20.52 19.22
N SER A 468 -7.22 21.30 20.00
CA SER A 468 -7.60 22.68 20.35
C SER A 468 -7.11 23.63 19.26
N GLY A 469 -8.01 24.07 18.37
CA GLY A 469 -7.69 25.11 17.39
C GLY A 469 -6.94 24.67 16.13
N SER A 470 -6.97 23.38 15.77
CA SER A 470 -6.41 22.93 14.49
C SER A 470 -7.40 23.07 13.32
N GLU A 471 -6.88 23.37 12.13
CA GLU A 471 -7.67 23.50 10.91
C GLU A 471 -8.25 22.14 10.50
N SER A 472 -9.46 22.17 9.93
CA SER A 472 -10.13 20.97 9.40
C SER A 472 -9.26 20.33 8.31
N SER A 473 -8.75 19.13 8.60
CA SER A 473 -7.96 18.34 7.66
C SER A 473 -8.34 16.87 7.77
N GLY A 474 -8.08 16.11 6.71
CA GLY A 474 -8.35 14.68 6.72
C GLY A 474 -7.43 13.92 7.68
N LEU A 475 -6.25 14.46 7.97
CA LEU A 475 -5.37 13.95 9.04
C LEU A 475 -6.03 14.11 10.42
N GLN A 476 -6.69 15.26 10.68
CA GLN A 476 -7.46 15.51 11.89
C GLN A 476 -8.65 14.54 11.99
N ALA A 477 -9.40 14.34 10.90
CA ALA A 477 -10.49 13.36 10.85
C ALA A 477 -10.02 11.94 11.20
N ARG A 478 -8.88 11.49 10.64
CA ARG A 478 -8.29 10.19 10.96
C ARG A 478 -7.86 10.08 12.41
N ALA A 479 -7.20 11.11 12.94
CA ALA A 479 -6.78 11.13 14.33
C ALA A 479 -7.97 10.99 15.29
N LEU A 480 -9.06 11.72 15.03
CA LEU A 480 -10.31 11.62 15.80
C LEU A 480 -10.94 10.23 15.70
N LEU A 481 -11.05 9.64 14.50
CA LEU A 481 -11.57 8.28 14.29
C LEU A 481 -10.72 7.22 14.98
N MET A 482 -9.39 7.39 15.02
CA MET A 482 -8.50 6.46 15.71
C MET A 482 -8.61 6.53 17.22
N LEU A 483 -8.82 7.72 17.79
CA LEU A 483 -8.94 7.92 19.23
C LEU A 483 -10.32 7.54 19.79
N ALA A 484 -11.39 7.72 19.00
CA ALA A 484 -12.75 7.43 19.42
C ALA A 484 -12.95 6.06 20.12
N PRO A 485 -12.50 4.91 19.55
CA PRO A 485 -12.67 3.62 20.22
C PRO A 485 -11.82 3.47 21.49
N GLU A 486 -10.69 4.18 21.57
CA GLU A 486 -9.80 4.12 22.73
C GLU A 486 -10.34 5.01 23.88
N ALA A 487 -11.10 6.07 23.56
CA ALA A 487 -11.76 6.93 24.53
C ALA A 487 -12.96 6.29 25.26
N LEU A 488 -13.47 5.14 24.79
CA LEU A 488 -14.50 4.38 25.49
C LEU A 488 -14.09 4.01 26.93
N ASP A 489 -12.80 3.80 27.16
CA ASP A 489 -12.27 3.45 28.49
C ASP A 489 -12.23 4.66 29.44
N LEU A 490 -12.29 5.89 28.91
CA LEU A 490 -12.51 7.11 29.69
C LEU A 490 -14.00 7.30 29.94
N SER A 491 -14.78 7.48 28.86
CA SER A 491 -16.23 7.62 28.92
C SER A 491 -16.89 7.43 27.54
N VAL A 492 -18.13 6.95 27.53
CA VAL A 492 -18.96 6.87 26.31
C VAL A 492 -19.22 8.26 25.70
N PRO A 493 -19.53 9.32 26.48
CA PRO A 493 -19.66 10.67 25.94
C PRO A 493 -18.45 11.17 25.17
N ASP A 494 -17.23 10.95 25.67
CA ASP A 494 -16.00 11.41 25.01
C ASP A 494 -15.78 10.70 23.67
N SER A 495 -16.04 9.39 23.61
CA SER A 495 -15.98 8.62 22.38
C SER A 495 -16.99 9.12 21.34
N LEU A 496 -18.23 9.39 21.75
CA LEU A 496 -19.27 9.92 20.85
C LEU A 496 -18.98 11.36 20.39
N ASP A 497 -18.39 12.19 21.26
CA ASP A 497 -17.95 13.54 20.88
C ASP A 497 -16.87 13.49 19.80
N LEU A 498 -15.86 12.64 19.97
CA LEU A 498 -14.81 12.43 18.96
C LEU A 498 -15.39 11.96 17.62
N LEU A 499 -16.35 11.04 17.62
CA LEU A 499 -17.03 10.60 16.41
C LEU A 499 -17.80 11.73 15.73
N ARG A 500 -18.55 12.53 16.48
CA ARG A 500 -19.29 13.69 15.94
C ARG A 500 -18.35 14.72 15.35
N ARG A 501 -17.25 15.02 16.03
CA ARG A 501 -16.22 15.93 15.56
C ARG A 501 -15.56 15.39 14.29
N ALA A 502 -15.24 14.10 14.23
CA ALA A 502 -14.71 13.48 13.02
C ALA A 502 -15.66 13.63 11.83
N VAL A 503 -16.95 13.36 12.02
CA VAL A 503 -17.98 13.55 10.97
C VAL A 503 -18.08 15.01 10.54
N THR A 504 -18.00 15.95 11.49
CA THR A 504 -18.02 17.39 11.19
C THR A 504 -16.83 17.77 10.33
N VAL A 505 -15.62 17.38 10.74
CA VAL A 505 -14.39 17.63 9.96
C VAL A 505 -14.49 17.04 8.56
N ILE A 506 -14.97 15.79 8.43
CA ILE A 506 -15.14 15.12 7.12
C ILE A 506 -16.10 15.90 6.21
N ASN A 507 -17.20 16.40 6.76
CA ASN A 507 -18.18 17.17 5.98
C ASN A 507 -17.67 18.57 5.60
N ASP A 508 -16.71 19.11 6.36
CA ASP A 508 -16.09 20.41 6.11
C ASP A 508 -14.89 20.33 5.14
N LEU A 509 -14.45 19.12 4.76
CA LEU A 509 -13.37 18.94 3.79
C LEU A 509 -13.80 19.41 2.40
N PRO A 510 -12.91 20.02 1.61
CA PRO A 510 -13.23 20.49 0.27
C PRO A 510 -13.60 19.33 -0.65
N GLU A 511 -14.77 19.41 -1.30
CA GLU A 511 -15.11 18.49 -2.38
C GLU A 511 -14.12 18.68 -3.55
N VAL A 512 -13.28 17.68 -3.80
CA VAL A 512 -12.43 17.68 -4.98
C VAL A 512 -13.31 17.36 -6.19
N SER A 513 -13.62 18.38 -6.98
CA SER A 513 -14.26 18.19 -8.28
C SER A 513 -13.36 17.31 -9.16
N THR A 514 -13.82 16.11 -9.50
CA THR A 514 -13.16 15.12 -10.38
C THR A 514 -13.04 15.57 -11.84
N THR A 515 -13.12 16.87 -12.11
CA THR A 515 -12.92 17.46 -13.43
C THR A 515 -11.44 17.79 -13.63
N GLU A 516 -10.65 16.80 -14.05
CA GLU A 516 -9.61 16.90 -15.09
C GLU A 516 -8.78 15.60 -15.16
N GLY A 517 -9.11 14.73 -16.11
CA GLY A 517 -8.15 14.09 -17.03
C GLY A 517 -7.14 13.05 -16.54
N SER A 518 -6.99 12.79 -15.24
CA SER A 518 -6.22 11.63 -14.77
C SER A 518 -6.90 10.99 -13.58
N GLY A 519 -7.61 9.88 -13.82
CA GLY A 519 -8.22 9.00 -12.82
C GLY A 519 -7.21 8.27 -11.93
N SER A 520 -6.17 8.98 -11.49
CA SER A 520 -5.31 8.54 -10.41
C SER A 520 -6.05 8.87 -9.12
N PHE A 521 -6.77 7.90 -8.55
CA PHE A 521 -7.11 7.91 -7.13
C PHE A 521 -5.81 8.14 -6.36
N ASP A 522 -5.56 9.37 -5.93
CA ASP A 522 -4.40 9.66 -5.10
C ASP A 522 -4.77 9.24 -3.68
N SER A 523 -4.55 7.96 -3.39
CA SER A 523 -4.78 7.37 -2.06
C SER A 523 -4.04 8.09 -0.92
N TYR A 524 -3.16 9.04 -1.28
CA TYR A 524 -2.33 9.85 -0.42
C TYR A 524 -2.86 11.28 -0.23
N ASN A 525 -3.91 11.71 -0.93
CA ASN A 525 -4.62 12.93 -0.57
C ASN A 525 -5.49 12.66 0.66
N LEU A 526 -4.93 12.93 1.84
CA LEU A 526 -5.60 12.69 3.11
C LEU A 526 -6.86 13.54 3.26
N ASP A 527 -6.90 14.71 2.62
CA ASP A 527 -8.00 15.67 2.68
C ASP A 527 -9.14 15.36 1.71
N ASP A 528 -9.01 14.31 0.89
CA ASP A 528 -10.12 13.79 0.09
C ASP A 528 -11.05 12.93 0.98
N PRO A 529 -12.34 13.30 1.15
CA PRO A 529 -13.32 12.50 1.87
C PRO A 529 -13.44 11.05 1.37
N LEU A 530 -13.22 10.82 0.06
CA LEU A 530 -13.27 9.48 -0.53
C LEU A 530 -12.14 8.58 0.00
N SER A 531 -11.00 9.16 0.37
CA SER A 531 -9.90 8.41 1.01
C SER A 531 -10.28 7.85 2.38
N LEU A 532 -11.28 8.44 3.04
CA LEU A 532 -11.75 8.06 4.38
C LEU A 532 -12.88 7.03 4.34
N LYS A 533 -13.59 6.89 3.22
CA LYS A 533 -14.74 5.98 3.04
C LYS A 533 -14.38 4.51 3.27
N ASP A 534 -13.18 4.09 2.88
CA ASP A 534 -12.66 2.72 3.03
C ASP A 534 -11.54 2.63 4.07
N ALA A 535 -11.34 3.68 4.87
CA ALA A 535 -10.30 3.73 5.88
C ALA A 535 -10.59 2.73 7.02
N PRO A 536 -9.60 1.91 7.44
CA PRO A 536 -9.79 0.95 8.53
C PRO A 536 -10.17 1.63 9.86
N GLU A 537 -9.78 2.89 10.04
CA GLU A 537 -10.11 3.74 11.18
C GLU A 537 -11.62 3.96 11.26
N LEU A 538 -12.27 4.29 10.13
CA LEU A 538 -13.71 4.51 10.06
C LEU A 538 -14.48 3.21 10.36
N GLN A 539 -14.08 2.08 9.76
CA GLN A 539 -14.72 0.79 10.06
C GLN A 539 -14.59 0.45 11.55
N ARG A 540 -13.42 0.65 12.14
CA ARG A 540 -13.16 0.31 13.54
C ARG A 540 -13.93 1.20 14.50
N ALA A 541 -14.05 2.49 14.19
CA ALA A 541 -14.74 3.46 15.03
C ALA A 541 -16.25 3.15 15.20
N PHE A 542 -16.85 2.39 14.28
CA PHE A 542 -18.27 1.99 14.34
C PHE A 542 -18.50 0.48 14.59
N LEU A 543 -17.44 -0.32 14.79
CA LEU A 543 -17.52 -1.77 15.05
C LEU A 543 -17.28 -2.16 16.51
N THR A 544 -16.80 -1.23 17.34
CA THR A 544 -16.74 -1.33 18.81
C THR A 544 -18.02 -0.78 19.42
#